data_AF-A0A729KAT3-F1
#
_entry.id   AF-A0A729KAT3-F1
#
_cell.length_a   1.000
_cell.length_b   1.000
_cell.length_c   1.000
_cell.angle_alpha   90.00
_cell.angle_beta   90.00
_cell.angle_gamma   90.00
#
_symmetry.space_group_name_H-M   'P 1'
#
loop_
_entity.id
_entity.type
_entity.pdbx_description
1 polymer ?
#
loop_
_entity_poly.entity_id
_entity_poly.type
_entity_poly.pdbx_seq_one_letter_code
_entity_poly.pdbx_strand_id
1 'polypeptide(L)' 'MTDNTDLLSDQLVSMKYLTAFLDVTDKHIYKLIKDGNFPKQIKIGSASRWLKSEIESWLLARIADARGC' A
#
# COMPACT_ATOMS: atom_id res chain seq x y z
N MET A 1 18.28 -4.03 -18.46
CA MET A 1 17.62 -3.19 -17.45
C MET A 1 17.58 -4.03 -16.20
N THR A 2 18.40 -3.70 -15.20
CA THR A 2 18.51 -4.47 -13.96
C THR A 2 17.46 -3.94 -13.00
N ASP A 3 16.25 -4.50 -13.08
CA ASP A 3 15.24 -4.28 -12.05
C ASP A 3 15.74 -4.94 -10.77
N ASN A 4 16.30 -4.12 -9.88
CA ASN A 4 16.62 -4.48 -8.51
C ASN A 4 15.30 -4.76 -7.78
N THR A 5 14.68 -5.89 -8.07
CA THR A 5 13.67 -6.51 -7.21
C THR A 5 14.41 -7.14 -6.03
N ASP A 6 15.08 -6.30 -5.27
CA ASP A 6 15.84 -6.76 -4.14
C ASP A 6 14.83 -6.96 -3.02
N LEU A 7 14.48 -8.22 -2.75
CA LEU A 7 13.57 -8.62 -1.66
C LEU A 7 14.03 -8.07 -0.29
N LEU A 8 15.30 -7.65 -0.21
CA LEU A 8 15.92 -6.97 0.92
C LEU A 8 15.65 -5.46 0.99
N SER A 9 15.31 -4.82 -0.13
CA SER A 9 15.03 -3.38 -0.22
C SER A 9 13.57 -3.02 0.03
N ASP A 10 12.65 -3.92 -0.31
CA ASP A 10 11.21 -3.67 -0.17
C ASP A 10 10.69 -4.10 1.21
N GLN A 11 10.21 -3.13 2.00
CA GLN A 11 9.74 -3.40 3.35
C GLN A 11 8.26 -3.76 3.39
N LEU A 12 7.93 -4.79 4.17
CA LEU A 12 6.54 -5.18 4.44
C LEU A 12 5.92 -4.31 5.53
N VAL A 13 4.98 -3.47 5.14
CA VAL A 13 4.24 -2.59 6.05
C VAL A 13 3.03 -3.29 6.66
N SER A 14 2.64 -2.85 7.85
CA SER A 14 1.48 -3.36 8.59
C SER A 14 0.33 -2.35 8.57
N MET A 15 -0.87 -2.80 8.93
CA MET A 15 -2.06 -1.93 9.01
C MET A 15 -1.81 -0.67 9.86
N LYS A 16 -1.16 -0.82 11.02
CA LYS A 16 -0.84 0.31 11.92
C LYS A 16 0.07 1.34 11.26
N TYR A 17 1.01 0.86 10.43
CA TYR A 17 1.87 1.76 9.65
C TYR A 17 1.04 2.52 8.61
N LEU A 18 0.17 1.83 7.87
CA LEU A 18 -0.66 2.46 6.85
C LEU A 18 -1.60 3.52 7.43
N THR A 19 -2.22 3.24 8.58
CA THR A 19 -3.11 4.22 9.23
C THR A 19 -2.35 5.47 9.68
N ALA A 20 -1.11 5.31 10.17
CA ALA A 20 -0.27 6.44 10.56
C ALA A 20 0.31 7.19 9.36
N PHE A 21 0.64 6.48 8.28
CA PHE A 21 1.26 7.05 7.09
C PHE A 21 0.26 7.85 6.24
N LEU A 22 -0.96 7.35 6.09
CA LEU A 22 -2.02 7.99 5.32
C LEU A 22 -2.91 8.91 6.17
N ASP A 23 -2.70 8.94 7.49
CA ASP A 23 -3.55 9.61 8.49
C ASP A 23 -5.04 9.25 8.32
N VAL A 24 -5.33 7.95 8.14
CA VAL A 24 -6.70 7.43 7.99
C VAL A 24 -6.96 6.27 8.94
N THR A 25 -8.23 6.03 9.21
CA THR A 25 -8.66 4.89 10.02
C THR A 25 -8.51 3.58 9.26
N ASP A 26 -8.33 2.51 10.02
CA ASP A 26 -8.28 1.13 9.53
C ASP A 26 -9.52 0.76 8.69
N LYS A 27 -10.70 1.18 9.16
CA LYS A 27 -11.97 1.02 8.47
C LYS A 27 -11.98 1.66 7.09
N HIS A 28 -11.32 2.81 6.94
CA HIS A 28 -11.22 3.48 5.64
C HIS A 28 -10.36 2.68 4.67
N ILE A 29 -9.23 2.14 5.13
CA ILE A 29 -8.36 1.27 4.32
C ILE A 29 -9.12 0.01 3.89
N TYR A 30 -9.83 -0.67 4.80
CA TYR A 30 -10.65 -1.81 4.43
C TYR A 30 -11.75 -1.47 3.44
N LYS A 31 -12.34 -0.27 3.54
CA LYS A 31 -13.30 0.22 2.55
C LYS A 31 -12.64 0.37 1.17
N LEU A 32 -11.46 0.98 1.09
CA LEU A 32 -10.73 1.11 -0.16
C LEU A 32 -10.33 -0.26 -0.76
N ILE A 33 -9.94 -1.23 0.07
CA ILE A 33 -9.67 -2.61 -0.37
C ILE A 33 -10.94 -3.25 -0.93
N LYS A 34 -12.08 -3.06 -0.28
CA LYS A 34 -13.38 -3.58 -0.73
C LYS A 34 -13.82 -2.94 -2.06
N ASP A 35 -13.59 -1.65 -2.21
CA ASP A 35 -13.89 -0.89 -3.43
C ASP A 35 -12.92 -1.23 -4.59
N GLY A 36 -11.87 -2.02 -4.34
CA GLY A 36 -10.85 -2.37 -5.34
C GLY A 36 -9.84 -1.25 -5.60
N ASN A 37 -9.91 -0.18 -4.83
CA ASN A 37 -9.11 1.03 -4.98
C ASN A 37 -7.87 1.02 -4.07
N PHE A 38 -7.46 -0.11 -3.50
CA PHE A 38 -6.25 -0.22 -2.68
C PHE A 38 -5.59 -1.59 -2.89
N PRO A 39 -4.24 -1.68 -2.78
CA PRO A 39 -3.53 -2.94 -2.93
C PRO A 39 -4.04 -4.01 -1.94
N LYS A 40 -4.18 -5.23 -2.43
CA LYS A 40 -4.64 -6.36 -1.60
C LYS A 40 -3.55 -6.74 -0.61
N GLN A 41 -3.96 -7.11 0.60
CA GLN A 41 -3.05 -7.63 1.59
C GLN A 41 -2.39 -8.94 1.17
N ILE A 42 -1.10 -9.05 1.45
CA ILE A 42 -0.32 -10.28 1.35
C ILE A 42 -0.41 -11.00 2.71
N LYS A 43 -0.86 -12.25 2.71
CA LYS A 43 -0.92 -13.07 3.92
C LYS A 43 0.44 -13.73 4.19
N ILE A 44 1.08 -13.35 5.29
CA ILE A 44 2.31 -13.97 5.81
C ILE A 44 1.96 -14.60 7.16
N GLY A 45 1.63 -15.90 7.16
CA GLY A 45 1.06 -16.58 8.32
C GLY A 45 -0.26 -15.93 8.76
N SER A 46 -0.37 -15.55 10.03
CA SER A 46 -1.52 -14.81 10.57
C SER A 46 -1.44 -13.29 10.31
N ALA A 47 -0.33 -12.79 9.78
CA ALA A 47 -0.12 -11.36 9.54
C ALA A 47 -0.59 -10.95 8.14
N SER A 48 -1.31 -9.84 8.08
CA SER A 48 -1.65 -9.16 6.83
C SER A 48 -0.64 -8.05 6.60
N ARG A 49 0.08 -8.12 5.49
CA ARG A 49 1.20 -7.23 5.14
C ARG A 49 1.01 -6.66 3.74
N TRP A 50 1.66 -5.54 3.47
CA TRP A 50 1.70 -4.92 2.13
C TRP A 50 3.13 -4.56 1.78
N LEU A 51 3.48 -4.54 0.49
CA LEU A 51 4.76 -4.02 0.04
C LEU A 51 4.74 -2.49 0.07
N LYS A 52 5.76 -1.87 0.68
CA LYS A 52 5.86 -0.41 0.76
C LYS A 52 5.82 0.23 -0.63
N SER A 53 6.54 -0.35 -1.60
CA SER A 53 6.54 0.14 -2.99
C SER A 53 5.17 0.12 -3.65
N GLU A 54 4.33 -0.87 -3.37
CA GLU A 54 2.96 -0.91 -3.92
C GLU A 54 2.11 0.23 -3.36
N ILE A 55 2.25 0.50 -2.06
CA ILE A 55 1.53 1.59 -1.39
C ILE A 55 2.00 2.95 -1.90
N GLU A 56 3.30 3.14 -2.09
CA GLU A 56 3.87 4.36 -2.66
C GLU A 56 3.40 4.57 -4.11
N SER A 57 3.43 3.53 -4.93
CA SER A 57 2.95 3.58 -6.32
C SER A 57 1.46 3.91 -6.39
N TRP A 58 0.66 3.30 -5.51
CA TRP A 58 -0.77 3.62 -5.38
C TRP A 58 -1.01 5.07 -4.99
N LEU A 59 -0.25 5.59 -4.01
CA LEU A 59 -0.36 6.97 -3.56
C LEU A 59 -0.01 7.95 -4.68
N LEU A 60 1.07 7.68 -5.43
CA LEU A 60 1.48 8.48 -6.58
C LEU A 60 0.40 8.50 -7.67
N ALA A 61 -0.18 7.34 -8.01
CA ALA A 61 -1.29 7.27 -8.95
C ALA A 61 -2.50 8.11 -8.49
N ARG A 62 -2.79 8.09 -7.18
CA ARG A 62 -3.88 8.87 -6.59
C ARG A 62 -3.59 10.38 -6.61
N ILE A 63 -2.33 10.78 -6.42
CA ILE A 63 -1.91 12.17 -6.54
C ILE A 63 -2.00 12.63 -8.00
N ALA A 64 -1.62 11.78 -8.96
CA ALA A 64 -1.72 12.08 -10.39
C ALA A 64 -3.19 12.26 -10.81
N ASP A 65 -4.06 11.34 -10.40
CA ASP A 65 -5.52 11.42 -10.62
C ASP A 65 -6.12 12.70 -10.01
N ALA A 66 -5.78 12.99 -8.75
CA ALA A 66 -6.26 14.19 -8.07
C ALA A 66 -5.74 15.51 -8.69
N ARG A 67 -4.57 15.48 -9.34
CA ARG A 67 -3.95 16.64 -9.99
C ARG A 67 -4.23 16.71 -11.50
N GLY A 68 -4.94 15.74 -12.06
CA GLY A 68 -5.47 15.78 -13.43
C GLY A 68 -4.42 15.99 -14.52
N CYS A 69 -3.27 15.30 -14.42
CA CYS A 69 -2.20 15.35 -15.44
C CYS A 69 -2.26 14.13 -16.35
#